data_AF-A0A850RDE1-F1
#
_entry.id   AF-A0A850RDE1-F1
#
_cell.length_a   1.000
_cell.length_b   1.000
_cell.length_c   1.000
_cell.angle_alpha   90.00
_cell.angle_beta   90.00
_cell.angle_gamma   90.00
#
_symmetry.space_group_name_H-M   'P 1'
#
loop_
_entity.id
_entity.type
_entity.pdbx_description
1 polymer ?
#
loop_
_entity_poly.entity_id
_entity_poly.type
_entity_poly.pdbx_seq_one_letter_code
_entity_poly.pdbx_strand_id
1 'polypeptide(L)'
;MNASDLLHSLSADGFSLHIVDGGRLSVTPAARLTDQLRFLIRQHRDALLDLLSSRTPPPLTAVDQHAITEAVSERAAIMEFDGQLPRVIAESEASSRMRVYQALIAMPDGSAPKWLVYLAPGSTLAEARHDLALKFGTERVLEVLEHQADSEQREVA
;
A
#
# COMPACT_ATOMS: atom_id res chain seq x y z
N MET A 1 20.39 19.10 3.55
CA MET A 1 19.76 17.86 3.07
C MET A 1 18.93 17.29 4.20
N ASN A 2 17.64 17.05 3.97
CA ASN A 2 16.77 16.40 4.96
C ASN A 2 16.69 14.88 4.71
N ALA A 3 15.99 14.12 5.56
CA ALA A 3 15.88 12.67 5.43
C ALA A 3 15.14 12.22 4.16
N SER A 4 14.15 12.98 3.71
CA SER A 4 13.42 12.73 2.46
C SER A 4 14.33 12.91 1.25
N ASP A 5 15.10 14.01 1.20
CA ASP A 5 16.08 14.28 0.15
C ASP A 5 17.15 13.17 0.08
N LEU A 6 17.63 12.72 1.25
CA LEU A 6 18.60 11.64 1.35
C LEU A 6 18.02 10.31 0.83
N LEU A 7 16.80 9.95 1.23
CA LEU A 7 16.13 8.74 0.77
C LEU A 7 15.91 8.76 -0.75
N HIS A 8 15.52 9.91 -1.30
CA HIS A 8 15.37 10.11 -2.74
C HIS A 8 16.71 9.97 -3.47
N SER A 9 17.78 10.60 -2.97
CA SER A 9 19.12 10.48 -3.55
C SER A 9 19.63 9.04 -3.55
N LEU A 10 19.49 8.34 -2.41
CA LEU A 10 19.89 6.94 -2.28
C LEU A 10 19.12 6.06 -3.28
N SER A 11 17.81 6.28 -3.41
CA SER A 11 16.97 5.54 -4.36
C SER A 11 17.39 5.80 -5.82
N ALA A 12 17.69 7.05 -6.17
CA ALA A 12 18.17 7.43 -7.50
C ALA A 12 19.54 6.79 -7.82
N ASP A 13 20.39 6.60 -6.81
CA ASP A 13 21.70 5.93 -6.93
C ASP A 13 21.59 4.38 -6.95
N GLY A 14 20.37 3.85 -6.86
CA GLY A 14 20.06 2.42 -6.91
C GLY A 14 20.21 1.70 -5.57
N PHE A 15 20.10 2.43 -4.45
CA PHE A 15 19.98 1.82 -3.12
C PHE A 15 18.51 1.67 -2.73
N SER A 16 18.22 0.61 -1.99
CA SER A 16 16.93 0.37 -1.34
C SER A 16 17.14 0.33 0.17
N LEU A 17 16.33 1.09 0.90
CA LEU A 17 16.33 1.16 2.36
C LEU A 17 15.06 0.48 2.88
N HIS A 18 15.23 -0.44 3.83
CA HIS A 18 14.13 -1.17 4.44
C HIS A 18 14.28 -1.22 5.95
N ILE A 19 13.16 -1.26 6.66
CA ILE A 19 13.14 -1.58 8.09
C ILE A 19 13.17 -3.10 8.22
N VAL A 20 14.08 -3.62 9.04
CA VAL A 20 14.12 -5.03 9.43
C VAL A 20 13.74 -5.17 10.90
N ASP A 21 13.48 -6.41 11.32
CA ASP A 21 13.07 -6.76 12.68
C ASP A 21 13.92 -6.07 13.75
N GLY A 22 13.24 -5.51 14.75
CA GLY A 22 13.88 -4.74 15.82
C GLY A 22 14.21 -3.29 15.45
N GLY A 23 13.58 -2.72 14.42
CA GLY A 23 13.65 -1.28 14.12
C GLY A 23 15.01 -0.84 13.56
N ARG A 24 15.68 -1.71 12.82
CA ARG A 24 16.98 -1.42 12.19
C ARG A 24 16.79 -1.10 10.72
N LEU A 25 17.66 -0.25 10.19
CA LEU A 25 17.72 0.05 8.76
C LEU A 25 18.65 -0.94 8.06
N SER A 26 18.15 -1.61 7.04
CA SER A 26 18.92 -2.39 6.09
C SER A 26 19.06 -1.61 4.78
N VAL A 27 20.22 -1.70 4.13
CA VAL A 27 20.52 -1.01 2.88
C VAL A 27 21.04 -2.01 1.84
N THR A 28 20.42 -2.03 0.67
CA THR A 28 20.78 -2.92 -0.44
C THR A 28 21.07 -2.10 -1.69
N PRO A 29 22.18 -2.32 -2.42
CA PRO A 29 23.26 -3.25 -2.13
C PRO A 29 24.26 -2.68 -1.10
N ALA A 30 24.51 -3.41 0.00
CA ALA A 30 25.44 -3.00 1.05
C ALA A 30 26.90 -2.83 0.57
N ALA A 31 27.29 -3.54 -0.49
CA ALA A 31 28.63 -3.50 -1.07
C ALA A 31 29.02 -2.13 -1.64
N ARG A 32 28.03 -1.30 -2.02
CA ARG A 32 28.26 0.06 -2.57
C ARG A 32 28.24 1.15 -1.48
N LEU A 33 28.05 0.77 -0.22
CA LEU A 33 27.84 1.71 0.88
C LEU A 33 29.17 2.27 1.40
N THR A 34 29.51 3.49 0.99
CA THR A 34 30.70 4.22 1.45
C THR A 34 30.55 4.72 2.89
N ASP A 35 31.66 5.08 3.54
CA ASP A 35 31.64 5.60 4.91
C ASP A 35 30.88 6.93 5.03
N GLN A 36 30.97 7.78 4.00
CA GLN A 36 30.20 9.02 3.94
C GLN A 36 28.68 8.74 3.88
N LEU A 37 28.24 7.77 3.06
CA LEU A 37 26.83 7.37 3.02
C LEU A 37 26.38 6.77 4.35
N ARG A 38 27.23 5.93 4.99
CA ARG A 38 26.95 5.37 6.32
C ARG A 38 26.80 6.47 7.37
N PHE A 39 27.64 7.50 7.33
CA PHE A 39 27.54 8.64 8.22
C PHE A 39 26.23 9.40 8.01
N LEU A 40 25.87 9.72 6.76
CA LEU A 40 24.63 10.42 6.43
C LEU A 40 23.38 9.63 6.86
N ILE A 41 23.35 8.32 6.59
CA ILE A 41 22.23 7.45 7.00
C ILE A 41 22.09 7.42 8.53
N ARG A 42 23.21 7.34 9.27
CA ARG A 42 23.18 7.37 10.75
C ARG A 42 22.72 8.73 11.29
N GLN A 43 23.18 9.83 10.67
CA GLN A 43 22.79 11.19 11.06
C GLN A 43 21.28 11.42 10.92
N HIS A 44 20.64 10.79 9.92
CA HIS A 44 19.21 10.91 9.67
C HIS A 44 18.40 9.67 10.11
N ARG A 45 18.98 8.77 10.92
CA ARG A 45 18.42 7.44 11.20
C ARG A 45 16.96 7.47 11.63
N ASP A 46 16.63 8.25 12.67
CA ASP A 46 15.29 8.21 13.27
C ASP A 46 14.26 8.82 12.32
N ALA A 47 14.61 9.92 11.66
CA ALA A 47 13.77 10.52 10.62
C ALA A 47 13.56 9.58 9.42
N LEU A 48 14.57 8.78 9.03
CA LEU A 48 14.42 7.74 8.00
C LEU A 48 13.52 6.59 8.47
N LEU A 49 13.64 6.16 9.73
CA LEU A 49 12.75 5.15 10.31
C LEU A 49 11.30 5.63 10.32
N ASP A 50 11.04 6.88 10.70
CA ASP A 50 9.68 7.45 10.68
C ASP A 50 9.14 7.54 9.23
N LEU A 51 9.98 7.93 8.28
CA LEU A 51 9.61 8.02 6.86
C LEU A 51 9.31 6.65 6.25
N LEU A 52 10.09 5.63 6.58
CA LEU A 52 9.90 4.27 6.08
C LEU A 52 8.73 3.58 6.78
N SER A 53 8.52 3.83 8.08
CA SER A 53 7.38 3.30 8.83
C SER A 53 6.07 3.88 8.31
N SER A 54 6.03 5.19 8.01
CA SER A 54 4.85 5.82 7.40
C SER A 54 4.58 5.34 5.97
N ARG A 55 5.58 4.81 5.27
CA ARG A 55 5.44 4.14 3.95
C ARG A 55 5.14 2.65 4.03
N THR A 56 5.04 2.08 5.23
CA THR A 56 4.55 0.71 5.37
C THR A 56 3.03 0.77 5.55
N PRO A 57 2.23 0.12 4.68
CA PRO A 57 0.79 0.10 4.88
C PRO A 57 0.45 -0.59 6.20
N PRO A 58 -0.43 -0.01 7.04
CA PRO A 58 -0.88 -0.67 8.25
C PRO A 58 -1.71 -1.92 7.87
N PRO A 59 -1.78 -2.93 8.74
CA PRO A 59 -2.71 -4.04 8.56
C PRO A 59 -4.15 -3.54 8.43
N LEU A 60 -4.96 -4.21 7.61
CA LEU A 60 -6.38 -3.89 7.48
C LEU A 60 -7.09 -4.09 8.82
N THR A 61 -7.85 -3.09 9.23
CA THR A 61 -8.64 -3.13 10.45
C THR A 61 -9.91 -3.96 10.27
N ALA A 62 -10.59 -4.28 11.37
CA ALA A 62 -11.91 -4.93 11.31
C ALA A 62 -12.95 -4.09 10.56
N VAL A 63 -12.84 -2.76 10.61
CA VAL A 63 -13.71 -1.85 9.86
C VAL A 63 -13.44 -1.97 8.35
N ASP A 64 -12.18 -2.02 7.95
CA ASP A 64 -11.80 -2.20 6.54
C ASP A 64 -12.28 -3.56 6.02
N GLN A 65 -12.08 -4.63 6.81
CA GLN A 65 -12.54 -5.98 6.48
C GLN A 65 -14.06 -6.04 6.34
N HIS A 66 -14.80 -5.34 7.20
CA HIS A 66 -16.25 -5.24 7.11
C HIS A 66 -16.68 -4.52 5.83
N ALA A 67 -16.07 -3.38 5.49
CA ALA A 67 -16.37 -2.64 4.26
C ALA A 67 -16.06 -3.45 3.00
N ILE A 68 -14.96 -4.23 3.00
CA ILE A 68 -14.65 -5.17 1.90
C ILE A 68 -15.75 -6.23 1.78
N THR A 69 -16.16 -6.83 2.89
CA THR A 69 -17.20 -7.86 2.92
C THR A 69 -18.55 -7.33 2.42
N GLU A 70 -18.93 -6.13 2.86
CA GLU A 70 -20.14 -5.43 2.42
C GLU A 70 -20.10 -5.17 0.91
N ALA A 71 -19.02 -4.58 0.39
CA ALA A 71 -18.87 -4.32 -1.03
C ALA A 71 -18.88 -5.59 -1.90
N VAL A 72 -18.35 -6.71 -1.39
CA VAL A 72 -18.47 -8.02 -2.06
C VAL A 72 -19.93 -8.47 -2.09
N SER A 73 -20.63 -8.37 -0.95
CA SER A 73 -22.04 -8.79 -0.85
C SER A 73 -22.96 -7.97 -1.76
N GLU A 74 -22.77 -6.65 -1.82
CA GLU A 74 -23.52 -5.76 -2.71
C GLU A 74 -23.32 -6.12 -4.18
N ARG A 75 -22.07 -6.37 -4.58
CA ARG A 75 -21.77 -6.78 -5.97
C ARG A 75 -22.31 -8.17 -6.29
N ALA A 76 -22.28 -9.09 -5.33
CA ALA A 76 -22.92 -10.39 -5.49
C ALA A 76 -24.44 -10.23 -5.69
N ALA A 77 -25.08 -9.32 -4.95
CA ALA A 77 -26.51 -9.03 -5.14
C ALA A 77 -26.79 -8.50 -6.56
N ILE A 78 -25.99 -7.55 -7.06
CA ILE A 78 -26.12 -7.04 -8.43
C ILE A 78 -25.97 -8.18 -9.46
N MET A 79 -24.96 -9.04 -9.31
CA MET A 79 -24.73 -10.17 -10.21
C MET A 79 -25.85 -11.23 -10.15
N GLU A 80 -26.44 -11.44 -8.98
CA GLU A 80 -27.58 -12.34 -8.79
C GLU A 80 -28.83 -11.82 -9.51
N PHE A 81 -29.18 -10.54 -9.29
CA PHE A 81 -30.39 -9.95 -9.86
C PHE A 81 -30.22 -9.58 -11.34
N ASP A 82 -29.21 -8.78 -11.69
CA ASP A 82 -29.03 -8.30 -13.06
C ASP A 82 -28.36 -9.35 -13.95
N GLY A 83 -27.40 -10.11 -13.39
CA GLY A 83 -26.67 -11.16 -14.08
C GLY A 83 -27.37 -12.51 -14.10
N GLN A 84 -28.48 -12.67 -13.36
CA GLN A 84 -29.23 -13.93 -13.21
C GLN A 84 -28.35 -15.11 -12.76
N LEU A 85 -27.26 -14.81 -12.04
CA LEU A 85 -26.36 -15.83 -11.51
C LEU A 85 -26.95 -16.42 -10.21
N PRO A 86 -26.81 -17.73 -9.95
CA PRO A 86 -27.09 -18.29 -8.63
C PRO A 86 -26.23 -17.58 -7.57
N ARG A 87 -26.81 -17.30 -6.38
CA ARG A 87 -26.14 -16.58 -5.28
C ARG A 87 -24.71 -17.02 -5.03
N VAL A 88 -24.47 -18.32 -4.95
CA VAL A 88 -23.14 -18.91 -4.68
C VAL A 88 -22.11 -18.54 -5.77
N ILE A 89 -22.54 -18.52 -7.04
CA ILE A 89 -21.66 -18.12 -8.16
C ILE A 89 -21.43 -16.61 -8.13
N ALA A 90 -22.48 -15.84 -7.85
CA ALA A 90 -22.40 -14.38 -7.75
C ALA A 90 -21.43 -13.94 -6.63
N GLU A 91 -21.48 -14.56 -5.45
CA GLU A 91 -20.54 -14.30 -4.35
C GLU A 91 -19.11 -14.65 -4.72
N SER A 92 -18.89 -15.82 -5.34
CA SER A 92 -17.57 -16.25 -5.80
C SER A 92 -16.99 -15.30 -6.85
N GLU A 93 -17.77 -14.87 -7.84
CA GLU A 93 -17.35 -13.91 -8.87
C GLU A 93 -17.12 -12.51 -8.30
N ALA A 94 -17.99 -12.05 -7.40
CA ALA A 94 -17.84 -10.74 -6.75
C ALA A 94 -16.56 -10.69 -5.91
N SER A 95 -16.28 -11.76 -5.15
CA SER A 95 -15.07 -11.91 -4.36
C SER A 95 -13.82 -11.98 -5.23
N SER A 96 -13.81 -12.84 -6.26
CA SER A 96 -12.63 -13.02 -7.14
C SER A 96 -12.27 -11.76 -7.93
N ARG A 97 -13.26 -10.90 -8.20
CA ARG A 97 -13.08 -9.60 -8.87
C ARG A 97 -12.86 -8.45 -7.90
N MET A 98 -13.03 -8.65 -6.59
CA MET A 98 -12.75 -7.60 -5.62
C MET A 98 -11.24 -7.34 -5.64
N ARG A 99 -10.88 -6.06 -5.82
CA ARG A 99 -9.50 -5.60 -5.74
C ARG A 99 -9.45 -4.52 -4.68
N VAL A 100 -8.55 -4.71 -3.73
CA VAL A 100 -8.37 -3.84 -2.58
C VAL A 100 -6.97 -3.26 -2.70
N TYR A 101 -6.87 -1.94 -2.66
CA TYR A 101 -5.60 -1.23 -2.68
C TYR A 101 -5.43 -0.46 -1.37
N GLN A 102 -4.20 -0.35 -0.91
CA GLN A 102 -3.83 0.59 0.14
C GLN A 102 -3.06 1.72 -0.52
N ALA A 103 -3.50 2.96 -0.30
CA ALA A 103 -2.90 4.15 -0.90
C ALA A 103 -2.42 5.12 0.17
N LEU A 104 -1.18 5.59 0.03
CA LEU A 104 -0.61 6.62 0.89
C LEU A 104 -0.85 7.99 0.28
N ILE A 105 -1.62 8.82 0.98
CA ILE A 105 -2.05 10.13 0.49
C ILE A 105 -1.45 11.24 1.33
N ALA A 106 -0.80 12.20 0.67
CA ALA A 106 -0.33 13.44 1.31
C ALA A 106 -1.52 14.30 1.76
N MET A 107 -1.47 14.82 2.98
CA MET A 107 -2.54 15.65 3.54
C MET A 107 -2.38 17.11 3.10
N PRO A 108 -3.47 17.81 2.75
CA PRO A 108 -3.40 19.17 2.21
C PRO A 108 -3.00 20.21 3.27
N ASP A 109 -3.17 19.88 4.55
CA ASP A 109 -2.78 20.69 5.70
C ASP A 109 -1.29 20.54 6.06
N GLY A 110 -0.53 19.76 5.28
CA GLY A 110 0.88 19.47 5.55
C GLY A 110 1.12 18.48 6.69
N SER A 111 0.05 17.89 7.26
CA SER A 111 0.19 16.81 8.23
C SER A 111 0.75 15.54 7.57
N ALA A 112 1.16 14.58 8.41
CA ALA A 112 1.72 13.33 7.94
C ALA A 112 0.79 12.62 6.94
N PRO A 113 1.32 12.05 5.85
CA PRO A 113 0.54 11.28 4.90
C PRO A 113 -0.26 10.16 5.59
N LYS A 114 -1.45 9.87 5.06
CA LYS A 114 -2.33 8.84 5.62
C LYS A 114 -2.58 7.72 4.63
N TRP A 115 -2.62 6.50 5.17
CA TRP A 115 -3.08 5.33 4.43
C TRP A 115 -4.60 5.33 4.37
N LEU A 116 -5.12 5.02 3.19
CA LEU A 116 -6.54 4.70 2.98
C LEU A 116 -6.66 3.35 2.28
N VAL A 117 -7.80 2.69 2.49
CA VAL A 117 -8.21 1.50 1.77
C VAL A 117 -9.09 1.92 0.61
N TYR A 118 -8.79 1.40 -0.59
CA TYR A 118 -9.48 1.73 -1.82
C TYR A 118 -10.00 0.45 -2.49
N LEU A 119 -11.33 0.34 -2.59
CA LEU A 119 -12.01 -0.77 -3.24
C LEU A 119 -12.23 -0.41 -4.71
N ALA A 120 -11.59 -1.14 -5.62
CA ALA A 120 -11.59 -0.83 -7.05
C ALA A 120 -11.86 -2.08 -7.87
N PRO A 121 -13.10 -2.60 -7.83
CA PRO A 121 -13.32 -3.96 -8.25
C PRO A 121 -13.18 -4.16 -9.76
N GLY A 122 -12.38 -5.14 -10.16
CA GLY A 122 -12.02 -5.40 -11.57
C GLY A 122 -10.97 -4.45 -12.15
N SER A 123 -10.53 -3.43 -11.40
CA SER A 123 -9.48 -2.52 -11.83
C SER A 123 -8.08 -3.13 -11.67
N THR A 124 -7.18 -2.76 -12.56
CA THR A 124 -5.74 -2.99 -12.40
C THR A 124 -5.11 -1.95 -11.44
N LEU A 125 -3.89 -2.22 -10.96
CA LEU A 125 -3.13 -1.27 -10.14
C LEU A 125 -2.93 0.08 -10.85
N ALA A 126 -2.70 0.07 -12.17
CA ALA A 126 -2.51 1.28 -12.96
C ALA A 126 -3.79 2.12 -13.04
N GLU A 127 -4.95 1.48 -13.25
CA GLU A 127 -6.26 2.15 -13.27
C GLU A 127 -6.63 2.68 -11.89
N ALA A 128 -6.40 1.90 -10.83
CA ALA A 128 -6.63 2.35 -9.45
C ALA A 128 -5.77 3.57 -9.11
N ARG A 129 -4.48 3.57 -9.51
CA ARG A 129 -3.60 4.72 -9.35
C ARG A 129 -4.08 5.94 -10.13
N HIS A 130 -4.54 5.75 -11.36
CA HIS A 130 -5.07 6.84 -12.19
C HIS A 130 -6.33 7.45 -11.55
N ASP A 131 -7.27 6.63 -11.11
CA ASP A 131 -8.50 7.10 -10.46
C ASP A 131 -8.21 7.82 -9.12
N LEU A 132 -7.28 7.29 -8.31
CA LEU A 132 -6.82 7.97 -7.09
C LEU A 132 -6.17 9.32 -7.42
N ALA A 133 -5.39 9.42 -8.50
CA ALA A 133 -4.78 10.68 -8.92
C ALA A 133 -5.85 11.70 -9.37
N LEU A 134 -6.91 11.27 -10.06
CA LEU A 134 -8.04 12.14 -10.39
C LEU A 134 -8.77 12.64 -9.14
N LYS A 135 -8.90 11.81 -8.11
CA LYS A 135 -9.60 12.14 -6.85
C LYS A 135 -8.80 13.04 -5.92
N PHE A 136 -7.49 12.79 -5.78
CA PHE A 136 -6.67 13.42 -4.76
C PHE A 136 -5.62 14.40 -5.31
N GLY A 137 -5.32 14.36 -6.60
CA GLY A 137 -4.20 15.06 -7.24
C GLY A 137 -2.97 14.14 -7.38
N THR A 138 -2.31 14.18 -8.53
CA THR A 138 -1.15 13.33 -8.86
C THR A 138 0.00 13.50 -7.85
N GLU A 139 0.21 14.72 -7.38
CA GLU A 139 1.25 15.07 -6.40
C GLU A 139 0.93 14.57 -4.98
N ARG A 140 -0.33 14.23 -4.70
CA ARG A 140 -0.75 13.77 -3.37
C ARG A 140 -0.84 12.25 -3.25
N VAL A 141 -0.92 11.53 -4.36
CA VAL A 141 -0.85 10.05 -4.36
C VAL A 141 0.60 9.61 -4.31
N LEU A 142 1.11 9.33 -3.10
CA LEU A 142 2.52 9.00 -2.89
C LEU A 142 2.81 7.53 -3.21
N GLU A 143 1.89 6.64 -2.85
CA GLU A 143 2.05 5.20 -3.02
C GLU A 143 0.70 4.51 -3.19
N VAL A 144 0.68 3.43 -3.98
CA VAL A 144 -0.50 2.58 -4.15
C VAL A 144 0.01 1.15 -4.23
N LEU A 145 -0.47 0.31 -3.32
CA LEU A 145 -0.12 -1.09 -3.18
C LEU A 145 -1.38 -1.92 -3.29
N GLU A 146 -1.32 -3.02 -4.02
CA GLU A 146 -2.40 -4.01 -4.01
C GLU A 146 -2.32 -4.81 -2.71
N HIS A 147 -3.43 -4.84 -1.97
CA HIS A 147 -3.55 -5.75 -0.85
C HIS A 147 -3.73 -7.16 -1.41
N GLN A 148 -2.66 -7.95 -1.35
CA GLN A 148 -2.78 -9.40 -1.52
C GLN A 148 -3.43 -9.91 -0.24
N ALA A 149 -4.66 -10.41 -0.33
CA ALA A 149 -5.21 -11.18 0.78
C ALA A 149 -4.22 -12.32 1.04
N ASP A 150 -3.63 -12.35 2.23
CA ASP A 150 -2.62 -13.34 2.57
C ASP A 150 -3.12 -14.71 2.14
N SER A 151 -2.33 -15.34 1.27
CA SER A 151 -2.51 -16.75 0.92
C SER A 151 -2.20 -17.67 2.13
N GLU A 152 -1.93 -17.10 3.30
CA GLU A 152 -1.55 -17.76 4.55
C GLU A 152 -2.72 -18.33 5.37
N GLN A 153 -3.87 -18.60 4.73
CA GLN A 153 -4.88 -19.52 5.27
C GLN A 153 -5.14 -20.74 4.36
N ARG A 154 -4.20 -21.06 3.46
CA ARG A 154 -4.11 -22.38 2.82
C ARG A 154 -3.02 -23.23 3.46
N GLU A 155 -3.07 -23.41 4.77
CA GLU A 155 -2.42 -24.55 5.41
C GLU A 155 -3.35 -25.16 6.47
N VAL A 156 -3.76 -26.39 6.19
CA VAL A 156 -4.27 -27.44 7.09
C VAL A 156 -5.72 -27.30 7.62
N ALA A 157 -6.64 -27.99 6.93
CA ALA A 157 -7.52 -29.01 7.53
C ALA A 157 -7.97 -30.01 6.47
#